data_AF-A0A3M1K411-F1
#
_entry.id   AF-A0A3M1K411-F1
#
_cell.length_a   1.000
_cell.length_b   1.000
_cell.length_c   1.000
_cell.angle_alpha   90.00
_cell.angle_beta   90.00
_cell.angle_gamma   90.00
#
_symmetry.space_group_name_H-M   'P 1'
#
loop_
_entity.id
_entity.type
_entity.pdbx_description
1 polymer ?
#
loop_
_entity_poly.entity_id
_entity_poly.type
_entity_poly.pdbx_seq_one_letter_code
_entity_poly.pdbx_strand_id
1 'polypeptide(L)'
;MRRAFALVLWMLASATLSACAPHGVQPVEPAACDTCHLTPATSVTPLHTTSEMDCSLCHETAAWSGVTSYTHVGSYTPEGAHAALDCRQCHVAVFVGTSADCAGCHQADFASTTNPDHETLGFSTTCNECHGQTAWVPADDAFHDTFFPISSGNHARLDCTDCHNSGTLEEFTCVDCHEHRQSKMDAEHRGVFGYKYQSSSCFRCHPRGRE
;
A
#
# COMPACT_ATOMS: atom_id res chain seq x y z
N MET A 1 13.69 54.35 70.52
CA MET A 1 15.02 54.61 69.95
C MET A 1 15.56 53.32 69.37
N ARG A 2 16.03 53.34 68.10
CA ARG A 2 17.07 52.49 67.44
C ARG A 2 17.16 50.99 67.83
N ARG A 3 17.33 50.01 66.94
CA ARG A 3 17.49 49.87 65.49
C ARG A 3 17.49 48.34 65.22
N ALA A 4 16.96 47.95 64.06
CA ALA A 4 17.43 46.91 63.13
C ALA A 4 17.98 45.56 63.67
N PHE A 5 17.43 44.44 63.19
CA PHE A 5 17.98 43.67 62.04
C PHE A 5 17.04 42.48 61.78
N ALA A 6 16.21 42.58 60.73
CA ALA A 6 15.49 41.43 60.20
C ALA A 6 16.48 40.61 59.37
N LEU A 7 16.92 39.47 59.90
CA LEU A 7 17.61 38.43 59.14
C LEU A 7 16.62 37.84 58.15
N VAL A 8 16.60 38.39 56.93
CA VAL A 8 15.99 37.72 55.77
C VAL A 8 16.96 36.62 55.39
N LEU A 9 16.78 35.44 55.97
CA LEU A 9 17.42 34.22 55.53
C LEU A 9 16.84 33.93 54.13
N TRP A 10 17.56 34.33 53.09
CA TRP A 10 17.31 33.82 51.75
C TRP A 10 17.61 32.32 51.81
N MET A 11 16.54 31.52 51.93
CA MET A 11 16.60 30.13 51.49
C MET A 11 16.95 30.19 50.01
N LEU A 12 18.24 30.02 49.70
CA LEU A 12 18.66 29.51 48.42
C LEU A 12 17.99 28.15 48.33
N ALA A 13 16.80 28.10 47.72
CA ALA A 13 16.31 26.89 47.11
C ALA A 13 17.35 26.53 46.06
N SER A 14 18.32 25.70 46.47
CA SER A 14 19.15 24.97 45.54
C SER A 14 18.17 24.27 44.62
N ALA A 15 18.02 24.80 43.41
CA ALA A 15 17.63 23.99 42.27
C ALA A 15 18.75 22.95 42.13
N THR A 16 18.66 21.89 42.92
CA THR A 16 19.33 20.64 42.60
C THR A 16 18.98 20.39 41.16
N LEU A 17 19.99 20.30 40.28
CA LEU A 17 19.83 19.64 38.99
C LEU A 17 18.92 18.45 39.26
N SER A 18 17.69 18.48 38.73
CA SER A 18 16.82 17.32 38.79
C SER A 18 17.53 16.30 37.93
N ALA A 19 18.35 15.47 38.55
CA ALA A 19 19.03 14.38 37.89
C ALA A 19 17.92 13.56 37.25
N CYS A 20 18.00 13.39 35.94
CA CYS A 20 17.04 12.63 35.18
C CYS A 20 16.70 11.34 35.92
N ALA A 21 15.41 11.07 36.11
CA ALA A 21 14.98 9.87 36.80
C ALA A 21 15.53 8.66 36.03
N PRO A 22 16.09 7.64 36.72
CA PRO A 22 16.45 6.40 36.05
C PRO A 22 15.19 5.82 35.38
N HIS A 23 15.32 5.42 34.12
CA HIS A 23 14.20 4.82 33.40
C HIS A 23 13.66 3.59 34.17
N GLY A 24 12.32 3.47 34.30
CA GLY A 24 11.67 2.34 34.98
C GLY A 24 11.05 2.62 36.35
N VAL A 25 11.03 3.88 36.81
CA VAL A 25 10.21 4.31 37.98
C VAL A 25 8.96 5.06 37.50
N GLN A 26 7.78 4.50 37.79
CA GLN A 26 6.47 5.06 37.42
C GLN A 26 6.03 6.18 38.39
N PRO A 27 5.23 7.19 37.93
CA PRO A 27 4.89 7.53 36.54
C PRO A 27 5.69 8.75 36.06
N VAL A 28 6.21 8.68 34.84
CA VAL A 28 6.86 9.81 34.18
C VAL A 28 5.85 10.37 33.17
N GLU A 29 5.30 11.55 33.44
CA GLU A 29 4.37 12.24 32.52
C GLU A 29 5.14 12.65 31.24
N PRO A 30 4.55 12.60 30.02
CA PRO A 30 5.26 12.84 28.75
C PRO A 30 6.09 14.14 28.71
N ALA A 31 5.63 15.17 29.43
CA ALA A 31 6.34 16.45 29.57
C ALA A 31 7.72 16.36 30.26
N ALA A 32 8.06 15.24 30.90
CA ALA A 32 9.32 15.06 31.60
C ALA A 32 10.46 14.49 30.72
N CYS A 33 10.17 13.92 29.54
CA CYS A 33 11.20 13.40 28.64
C CYS A 33 12.09 14.52 28.09
N ASP A 34 11.49 15.59 27.55
CA ASP A 34 12.18 16.75 26.98
C ASP A 34 13.00 17.54 28.02
N THR A 35 12.65 17.39 29.30
CA THR A 35 13.40 17.98 30.42
C THR A 35 14.81 17.40 30.53
N CYS A 36 15.00 16.17 30.04
CA CYS A 36 16.26 15.41 30.10
C CYS A 36 16.87 15.16 28.72
N HIS A 37 16.03 14.91 27.72
CA HIS A 37 16.40 14.75 26.33
C HIS A 37 16.21 16.09 25.60
N LEU A 38 17.26 16.91 25.63
CA LEU A 38 17.24 18.30 25.16
C LEU A 38 17.13 18.47 23.63
N THR A 39 17.13 17.37 22.87
CA THR A 39 16.87 17.39 21.43
C THR A 39 15.38 17.20 21.22
N PRO A 40 14.62 18.24 20.82
CA PRO A 40 13.19 18.11 20.63
C PRO A 40 12.87 17.06 19.58
N ALA A 41 11.79 16.29 19.76
CA ALA A 41 11.30 15.36 18.74
C ALA A 41 10.96 16.05 17.40
N THR A 42 10.73 17.37 17.45
CA THR A 42 10.56 18.25 16.28
C THR A 42 11.88 18.59 15.54
N SER A 43 13.01 18.06 15.99
CA SER A 43 14.34 18.31 15.39
C SER A 43 15.05 17.04 14.89
N VAL A 44 14.39 15.88 14.99
CA VAL A 44 14.88 14.60 14.44
C VAL A 44 14.18 14.29 13.12
N THR A 45 14.79 13.43 12.30
CA THR A 45 14.18 12.92 11.05
C THR A 45 13.90 11.42 11.19
N PRO A 46 12.68 10.94 10.90
CA PRO A 46 11.50 11.71 10.46
C PRO A 46 10.95 12.60 11.57
N LEU A 47 10.40 13.74 11.17
CA LEU A 47 9.90 14.78 12.06
C LEU A 47 8.64 14.31 12.79
N HIS A 48 8.67 14.39 14.13
CA HIS A 48 7.49 14.17 14.97
C HIS A 48 6.81 15.52 15.19
N THR A 49 5.71 15.77 14.48
CA THR A 49 5.00 17.05 14.50
C THR A 49 4.08 17.22 15.70
N THR A 50 3.80 16.13 16.43
CA THR A 50 3.02 16.12 17.67
C THR A 50 3.89 15.60 18.82
N SER A 51 4.07 16.41 19.87
CA SER A 51 4.80 16.02 21.09
C SER A 51 3.90 15.37 22.14
N GLU A 52 2.62 15.14 21.83
CA GLU A 52 1.65 14.57 22.77
C GLU A 52 1.64 13.03 22.77
N MET A 53 2.38 12.39 21.86
CA MET A 53 2.53 10.94 21.81
C MET A 53 3.55 10.48 22.86
N ASP A 54 3.20 9.45 23.64
CA ASP A 54 4.14 8.83 24.57
C ASP A 54 5.30 8.17 23.79
N CYS A 55 6.53 8.60 24.07
CA CYS A 55 7.74 8.11 23.41
C CYS A 55 7.90 6.59 23.54
N SER A 56 7.41 5.98 24.63
CA SER A 56 7.50 4.55 24.89
C SER A 56 6.65 3.68 23.95
N LEU A 57 5.73 4.28 23.20
CA LEU A 57 4.96 3.59 22.18
C LEU A 57 5.80 3.14 20.98
N CYS A 58 6.94 3.79 20.74
CA CYS A 58 7.82 3.50 19.62
C CYS A 58 9.27 3.28 20.04
N HIS A 59 9.72 3.86 21.15
CA HIS A 59 11.11 3.85 21.57
C HIS A 59 11.34 3.02 22.82
N GLU A 60 12.47 2.30 22.84
CA GLU A 60 12.98 1.73 24.08
C GLU A 60 13.52 2.88 24.95
N THR A 61 12.73 3.33 25.91
CA THR A 61 13.08 4.50 26.71
C THR A 61 14.20 4.20 27.71
N ALA A 62 14.40 2.95 28.13
CA ALA A 62 15.40 2.63 29.15
C ALA A 62 16.85 2.86 28.70
N ALA A 63 17.16 2.45 27.47
CA ALA A 63 18.49 2.57 26.86
C ALA A 63 18.55 3.59 25.72
N TRP A 64 17.40 4.13 25.31
CA TRP A 64 17.23 4.94 24.09
C TRP A 64 17.88 4.28 22.87
N SER A 65 17.74 2.96 22.75
CA SER A 65 18.46 2.12 21.78
C SER A 65 17.81 2.07 20.39
N GLY A 66 16.86 2.96 20.09
CA GLY A 66 16.21 3.06 18.79
C GLY A 66 14.70 2.81 18.85
N VAL A 67 14.12 2.50 17.70
CA VAL A 67 12.69 2.18 17.54
C VAL A 67 12.49 0.69 17.81
N THR A 68 11.53 0.33 18.66
CA THR A 68 11.21 -1.06 19.02
C THR A 68 10.14 -1.62 18.10
N SER A 69 8.90 -1.15 18.25
CA SER A 69 7.75 -1.57 17.45
C SER A 69 6.61 -0.58 17.67
N TYR A 70 5.86 -0.28 16.62
CA TYR A 70 4.62 0.50 16.71
C TYR A 70 3.50 -0.25 15.99
N THR A 71 2.35 -0.37 16.64
CA THR A 71 1.14 -0.89 15.99
C THR A 71 0.32 0.29 15.49
N HIS A 72 0.14 0.37 14.16
CA HIS A 72 -0.78 1.34 13.58
C HIS A 72 -2.19 1.06 14.09
N VAL A 73 -2.81 2.06 14.72
CA VAL A 73 -4.21 2.02 15.17
C VAL A 73 -4.98 3.12 14.45
N GLY A 74 -6.06 2.76 13.74
CA GLY A 74 -6.90 3.72 13.01
C GLY A 74 -6.89 3.50 11.49
N SER A 75 -6.80 4.59 10.73
CA SER A 75 -7.25 4.64 9.32
C SER A 75 -6.47 3.79 8.32
N TYR A 76 -5.24 3.37 8.64
CA TYR A 76 -4.46 2.49 7.78
C TYR A 76 -3.55 1.61 8.62
N THR A 77 -3.65 0.30 8.43
CA THR A 77 -2.72 -0.68 8.99
C THR A 77 -1.98 -1.32 7.82
N PRO A 78 -0.64 -1.25 7.74
CA PRO A 78 0.10 -1.92 6.68
C PRO A 78 -0.15 -3.43 6.72
N GLU A 79 -0.49 -4.00 5.57
CA GLU A 79 -0.79 -5.43 5.41
C GLU A 79 0.14 -6.06 4.36
N GLY A 80 0.18 -7.40 4.34
CA GLY A 80 0.98 -8.15 3.38
C GLY A 80 2.46 -7.76 3.42
N ALA A 81 3.05 -7.49 2.26
CA ALA A 81 4.47 -7.12 2.15
C ALA A 81 4.80 -5.80 2.88
N HIS A 82 3.83 -4.88 3.00
CA HIS A 82 4.04 -3.58 3.68
C HIS A 82 4.15 -3.72 5.20
N ALA A 83 3.57 -4.76 5.78
CA ALA A 83 3.60 -5.01 7.23
C ALA A 83 5.02 -5.27 7.78
N ALA A 84 5.96 -5.67 6.91
CA ALA A 84 7.34 -5.96 7.26
C ALA A 84 8.30 -4.79 7.00
N LEU A 85 7.82 -3.65 6.49
CA LEU A 85 8.67 -2.50 6.17
C LEU A 85 9.10 -1.74 7.42
N ASP A 86 10.32 -1.21 7.39
CA ASP A 86 10.78 -0.25 8.37
C ASP A 86 9.96 1.04 8.26
N CYS A 87 9.64 1.66 9.40
CA CYS A 87 8.77 2.85 9.44
C CYS A 87 9.28 3.97 8.51
N ARG A 88 10.61 4.11 8.38
CA ARG A 88 11.27 5.14 7.56
C ARG A 88 11.14 4.93 6.06
N GLN A 89 10.74 3.74 5.61
CA GLN A 89 10.47 3.47 4.19
C GLN A 89 9.17 4.15 3.74
N CYS A 90 8.20 4.29 4.65
CA CYS A 90 6.94 4.99 4.39
C CYS A 90 6.97 6.43 4.93
N HIS A 91 7.58 6.64 6.09
CA HIS A 91 7.67 7.93 6.77
C HIS A 91 9.06 8.53 6.57
N VAL A 92 9.33 9.06 5.38
CA VAL A 92 10.67 9.58 5.03
C VAL A 92 10.97 10.89 5.75
N ALA A 93 10.04 11.84 5.72
CA ALA A 93 10.22 13.19 6.25
C ALA A 93 9.44 13.45 7.54
N VAL A 94 8.20 12.95 7.61
CA VAL A 94 7.26 13.12 8.73
C VAL A 94 6.49 11.81 8.95
N PHE A 95 6.01 11.59 10.18
CA PHE A 95 5.15 10.44 10.51
C PHE A 95 3.66 10.65 10.22
N VAL A 96 3.27 11.83 9.75
CA VAL A 96 1.88 12.19 9.42
C VAL A 96 1.72 12.48 7.94
N GLY A 97 0.57 12.12 7.36
CA GLY A 97 0.23 12.45 5.98
C GLY A 97 0.90 11.59 4.90
N THR A 98 1.59 10.51 5.28
CA THR A 98 1.98 9.46 4.32
C THR A 98 0.71 8.92 3.66
N SER A 99 0.68 8.90 2.33
CA SER A 99 -0.48 8.38 1.59
C SER A 99 -0.64 6.88 1.85
N ALA A 100 -1.89 6.45 2.01
CA ALA A 100 -2.27 5.04 2.02
C ALA A 100 -2.64 4.53 0.61
N ASP A 101 -2.72 5.43 -0.37
CA ASP A 101 -3.08 5.07 -1.74
C ASP A 101 -1.89 4.40 -2.43
N CYS A 102 -2.14 3.27 -3.10
CA CYS A 102 -1.12 2.47 -3.77
C CYS A 102 -0.28 3.31 -4.74
N ALA A 103 -0.94 4.07 -5.61
CA ALA A 103 -0.31 4.95 -6.59
C ALA A 103 0.51 6.09 -5.95
N GLY A 104 0.23 6.44 -4.69
CA GLY A 104 1.04 7.43 -3.96
C GLY A 104 2.52 7.04 -3.86
N CYS A 105 2.84 5.74 -3.88
CA CYS A 105 4.21 5.23 -3.92
C CYS A 105 4.52 4.48 -5.22
N HIS A 106 3.55 3.74 -5.75
CA HIS A 106 3.74 2.83 -6.89
C HIS A 106 3.31 3.41 -8.24
N GLN A 107 3.24 4.75 -8.40
CA GLN A 107 2.90 5.35 -9.69
C GLN A 107 3.89 4.97 -10.80
N ALA A 108 5.18 4.88 -10.49
CA ALA A 108 6.19 4.49 -11.46
C ALA A 108 6.05 3.02 -11.89
N ASP A 109 5.71 2.14 -10.95
CA ASP A 109 5.43 0.73 -11.25
C ASP A 109 4.15 0.61 -12.11
N PHE A 110 3.10 1.36 -11.76
CA PHE A 110 1.88 1.46 -12.57
C PHE A 110 2.18 1.90 -14.01
N ALA A 111 2.93 2.98 -14.18
CA ALA A 111 3.28 3.55 -15.48
C ALA A 111 4.23 2.70 -16.32
N SER A 112 5.01 1.81 -15.70
CA SER A 112 5.99 0.96 -16.40
C SER A 112 5.51 -0.46 -16.66
N THR A 113 4.31 -0.82 -16.18
CA THR A 113 3.73 -2.14 -16.42
C THR A 113 3.33 -2.27 -17.90
N THR A 114 3.68 -3.40 -18.53
CA THR A 114 3.44 -3.65 -19.96
C THR A 114 2.54 -4.85 -20.26
N ASN A 115 2.20 -5.64 -19.23
CA ASN A 115 1.36 -6.83 -19.38
C ASN A 115 0.32 -6.91 -18.24
N PRO A 116 -0.89 -6.38 -18.45
CA PRO A 116 -1.26 -5.46 -19.53
C PRO A 116 -0.68 -4.06 -19.29
N ASP A 117 -0.57 -3.23 -20.34
CA ASP A 117 -0.16 -1.83 -20.18
C ASP A 117 -1.27 -1.03 -19.47
N HIS A 118 -1.06 -0.75 -18.18
CA HIS A 118 -2.08 -0.10 -17.35
C HIS A 118 -2.42 1.32 -17.79
N GLU A 119 -1.44 2.10 -18.27
CA GLU A 119 -1.66 3.48 -18.71
C GLU A 119 -2.36 3.53 -20.07
N THR A 120 -1.86 2.78 -21.04
CA THR A 120 -2.41 2.76 -22.40
C THR A 120 -3.84 2.23 -22.40
N LEU A 121 -4.14 1.23 -21.56
CA LEU A 121 -5.47 0.63 -21.46
C LEU A 121 -6.40 1.36 -20.48
N GLY A 122 -5.92 2.42 -19.82
CA GLY A 122 -6.74 3.28 -18.96
C GLY A 122 -7.23 2.58 -17.68
N PHE A 123 -6.43 1.68 -17.11
CA PHE A 123 -6.76 1.04 -15.84
C PHE A 123 -6.85 2.07 -14.71
N SER A 124 -7.68 1.76 -13.71
CA SER A 124 -7.77 2.54 -12.48
C SER A 124 -6.49 2.42 -11.65
N THR A 125 -6.16 3.47 -10.89
CA THR A 125 -5.11 3.41 -9.85
C THR A 125 -5.59 2.76 -8.55
N THR A 126 -6.83 2.27 -8.51
CA THR A 126 -7.35 1.41 -7.44
C THR A 126 -6.79 -0.01 -7.59
N CYS A 127 -5.51 -0.20 -7.24
CA CYS A 127 -4.77 -1.43 -7.53
C CYS A 127 -5.40 -2.69 -6.92
N ASN A 128 -6.09 -2.57 -5.78
CA ASN A 128 -6.71 -3.69 -5.07
C ASN A 128 -7.97 -4.25 -5.74
N GLU A 129 -8.39 -3.70 -6.88
CA GLU A 129 -9.39 -4.33 -7.75
C GLU A 129 -8.87 -5.65 -8.34
N CYS A 130 -7.55 -5.76 -8.56
CA CYS A 130 -6.91 -6.94 -9.13
C CYS A 130 -5.70 -7.43 -8.31
N HIS A 131 -4.93 -6.55 -7.68
CA HIS A 131 -3.69 -6.93 -6.99
C HIS A 131 -3.86 -7.09 -5.48
N GLY A 132 -3.30 -8.17 -4.94
CA GLY A 132 -3.23 -8.42 -3.51
C GLY A 132 -1.99 -7.79 -2.87
N GLN A 133 -2.08 -7.41 -1.59
CA GLN A 133 -0.93 -6.93 -0.81
C GLN A 133 -0.02 -8.07 -0.31
N THR A 134 -0.55 -9.30 -0.22
CA THR A 134 0.23 -10.49 0.19
C THR A 134 1.01 -11.07 -0.98
N ALA A 135 0.40 -11.11 -2.16
CA ALA A 135 1.02 -11.51 -3.41
C ALA A 135 0.55 -10.55 -4.51
N TRP A 136 1.49 -9.85 -5.13
CA TRP A 136 1.19 -8.88 -6.18
C TRP A 136 0.92 -9.55 -7.54
N VAL A 137 1.61 -10.67 -7.79
CA VAL A 137 1.51 -11.46 -9.03
C VAL A 137 1.26 -12.94 -8.68
N PRO A 138 0.36 -13.63 -9.39
CA PRO A 138 -0.55 -13.10 -10.41
C PRO A 138 -1.60 -12.16 -9.79
N ALA A 139 -2.15 -11.27 -10.61
CA ALA A 139 -3.36 -10.54 -10.23
C ALA A 139 -4.54 -11.51 -10.11
N ASP A 140 -5.53 -11.16 -9.28
CA ASP A 140 -6.81 -11.84 -9.23
C ASP A 140 -7.58 -11.56 -10.53
N ASP A 141 -7.83 -12.63 -11.28
CA ASP A 141 -8.54 -12.62 -12.55
C ASP A 141 -9.99 -13.12 -12.41
N ALA A 142 -10.46 -13.38 -11.18
CA ALA A 142 -11.81 -13.91 -10.95
C ALA A 142 -12.91 -12.98 -11.49
N PHE A 143 -12.67 -11.67 -11.53
CA PHE A 143 -13.59 -10.74 -12.18
C PHE A 143 -13.60 -10.90 -13.70
N HIS A 144 -12.46 -11.19 -14.32
CA HIS A 144 -12.36 -11.41 -15.76
C HIS A 144 -13.16 -12.64 -16.22
N ASP A 145 -13.23 -13.68 -15.40
CA ASP A 145 -14.04 -14.88 -15.66
C ASP A 145 -15.53 -14.60 -15.86
N THR A 146 -16.04 -13.43 -15.41
CA THR A 146 -17.42 -12.99 -15.69
C THR A 146 -17.65 -12.64 -17.17
N PHE A 147 -16.58 -12.26 -17.88
CA PHE A 147 -16.59 -11.94 -19.30
C PHE A 147 -16.09 -13.12 -20.13
N PHE A 148 -14.90 -13.64 -19.82
CA PHE A 148 -14.31 -14.79 -20.50
C PHE A 148 -13.43 -15.59 -19.52
N PRO A 149 -13.61 -16.92 -19.40
CA PRO A 149 -12.84 -17.72 -18.45
C PRO A 149 -11.34 -17.75 -18.80
N ILE A 150 -10.52 -17.20 -17.92
CA ILE A 150 -9.05 -17.21 -18.00
C ILE A 150 -8.39 -17.77 -16.73
N SER A 151 -9.15 -18.04 -15.68
CA SER A 151 -8.61 -18.75 -14.50
C SER A 151 -8.50 -20.27 -14.72
N SER A 152 -9.15 -20.81 -15.77
CA SER A 152 -9.26 -22.25 -16.02
C SER A 152 -9.43 -22.60 -17.50
N GLY A 153 -9.14 -23.86 -17.86
CA GLY A 153 -9.20 -24.34 -19.25
C GLY A 153 -7.92 -24.06 -20.06
N ASN A 154 -8.05 -24.12 -21.39
CA ASN A 154 -6.90 -24.00 -22.31
C ASN A 154 -6.34 -22.56 -22.38
N HIS A 155 -7.11 -21.57 -21.94
CA HIS A 155 -6.71 -20.16 -21.90
C HIS A 155 -6.09 -19.76 -20.55
N ALA A 156 -5.95 -20.70 -19.60
CA ALA A 156 -5.64 -20.41 -18.19
C ALA A 156 -4.21 -19.93 -17.85
N ARG A 157 -3.44 -19.56 -18.87
CA ARG A 157 -2.01 -19.25 -18.77
C ARG A 157 -1.57 -18.22 -19.81
N LEU A 158 -2.53 -17.63 -20.51
CA LEU A 158 -2.24 -16.60 -21.49
C LEU A 158 -1.96 -15.29 -20.76
N ASP A 159 -1.02 -14.54 -21.31
CA ASP A 159 -0.80 -13.17 -20.90
C ASP A 159 -1.98 -12.31 -21.36
N CYS A 160 -2.26 -11.22 -20.65
CA CYS A 160 -3.36 -10.32 -21.02
C CYS A 160 -3.17 -9.80 -22.46
N THR A 161 -1.92 -9.57 -22.86
CA THR A 161 -1.54 -9.12 -24.20
C THR A 161 -1.67 -10.19 -25.29
N ASP A 162 -1.82 -11.46 -24.94
CA ASP A 162 -2.09 -12.52 -25.93
C ASP A 162 -3.49 -12.35 -26.55
N CYS A 163 -4.44 -11.79 -25.80
CA CYS A 163 -5.80 -11.48 -26.27
C CYS A 163 -6.01 -9.98 -26.51
N HIS A 164 -5.58 -9.12 -25.59
CA HIS A 164 -5.76 -7.67 -25.67
C HIS A 164 -4.55 -6.98 -26.30
N ASN A 165 -4.38 -7.17 -27.61
CA ASN A 165 -3.23 -6.68 -28.37
C ASN A 165 -3.51 -5.40 -29.19
N SER A 166 -4.74 -4.88 -29.21
CA SER A 166 -5.12 -3.71 -30.02
C SER A 166 -5.08 -2.38 -29.25
N GLY A 167 -4.60 -2.37 -28.00
CA GLY A 167 -4.56 -1.18 -27.16
C GLY A 167 -5.91 -0.79 -26.56
N THR A 168 -6.94 -1.63 -26.70
CA THR A 168 -8.20 -1.52 -25.97
C THR A 168 -8.54 -2.87 -25.33
N LEU A 169 -9.27 -2.85 -24.20
CA LEU A 169 -9.74 -4.08 -23.56
C LEU A 169 -10.99 -4.67 -24.22
N GLU A 170 -11.64 -3.91 -25.11
CA GLU A 170 -12.92 -4.29 -25.73
C GLU A 170 -12.72 -5.18 -26.97
N GLU A 171 -11.52 -5.18 -27.53
CA GLU A 171 -11.19 -5.87 -28.75
C GLU A 171 -10.22 -7.03 -28.49
N PHE A 172 -10.59 -8.19 -29.00
CA PHE A 172 -9.73 -9.37 -29.11
C PHE A 172 -10.23 -10.24 -30.27
N THR A 173 -9.41 -11.15 -30.75
CA THR A 173 -9.78 -12.06 -31.83
C THR A 173 -9.69 -13.51 -31.39
N CYS A 174 -10.61 -14.33 -31.91
CA CYS A 174 -10.56 -15.78 -31.68
C CYS A 174 -9.72 -16.46 -32.78
N VAL A 175 -9.73 -15.88 -33.97
CA VAL A 175 -9.23 -16.49 -35.21
C VAL A 175 -7.72 -16.28 -35.44
N ASP A 176 -7.07 -15.42 -34.65
CA ASP A 176 -5.62 -15.22 -34.77
C ASP A 176 -4.84 -16.29 -34.00
N CYS A 177 -5.41 -16.84 -32.92
CA CYS A 177 -4.82 -17.95 -32.16
C CYS A 177 -5.43 -19.31 -32.51
N HIS A 178 -6.76 -19.39 -32.62
CA HIS A 178 -7.42 -20.62 -33.05
C HIS A 178 -7.46 -20.64 -34.57
N GLU A 179 -6.65 -21.51 -35.18
CA GLU A 179 -6.77 -21.75 -36.62
C GLU A 179 -8.12 -22.40 -36.91
N HIS A 180 -9.04 -21.55 -37.34
CA HIS A 180 -10.25 -21.93 -38.01
C HIS A 180 -10.07 -21.63 -39.48
N ARG A 181 -9.97 -22.67 -40.31
CA ARG A 181 -10.20 -22.45 -41.73
C ARG A 181 -11.66 -22.06 -41.88
N GLN A 182 -11.95 -20.87 -42.39
CA GLN A 182 -13.33 -20.38 -42.55
C GLN A 182 -14.23 -21.43 -43.21
N SER A 183 -13.73 -22.12 -44.24
CA SER A 183 -14.45 -23.19 -44.91
C SER A 183 -14.83 -24.38 -44.02
N LYS A 184 -14.02 -24.71 -43.01
CA LYS A 184 -14.35 -25.73 -42.00
C LYS A 184 -15.38 -25.20 -41.01
N MET A 185 -15.22 -23.97 -40.52
CA MET A 185 -16.19 -23.39 -39.59
C MET A 185 -17.57 -23.18 -40.19
N ASP A 186 -17.62 -22.73 -41.44
CA ASP A 186 -18.87 -22.61 -42.19
C ASP A 186 -19.55 -23.97 -42.38
N ALA A 187 -18.78 -25.06 -42.45
CA ALA A 187 -19.30 -26.42 -42.57
C ALA A 187 -19.90 -26.93 -41.24
N GLU A 188 -19.20 -26.75 -40.12
CA GLU A 188 -19.68 -27.17 -38.79
C GLU A 188 -20.90 -26.33 -38.33
N HIS A 189 -20.93 -25.05 -38.68
CA HIS A 189 -22.02 -24.14 -38.33
C HIS A 189 -23.14 -24.09 -39.38
N ARG A 190 -23.20 -25.09 -40.29
CA ARG A 190 -24.21 -25.12 -41.34
C ARG A 190 -25.62 -25.21 -40.74
N GLY A 191 -26.42 -24.19 -41.00
CA GLY A 191 -27.80 -24.10 -40.48
C GLY A 191 -27.91 -23.46 -39.10
N VAL A 192 -26.80 -23.02 -38.50
CA VAL A 192 -26.83 -22.23 -37.27
C VAL A 192 -27.26 -20.80 -37.60
N PHE A 193 -28.46 -20.42 -37.14
CA PHE A 193 -29.00 -19.09 -37.37
C PHE A 193 -28.13 -18.01 -36.71
N GLY A 194 -27.76 -16.97 -37.47
CA GLY A 194 -26.95 -15.86 -36.95
C GLY A 194 -25.44 -16.13 -36.85
N TYR A 195 -24.97 -17.29 -37.33
CA TYR A 195 -23.55 -17.57 -37.50
C TYR A 195 -22.91 -16.57 -38.47
N LYS A 196 -21.73 -16.05 -38.09
CA LYS A 196 -20.83 -15.27 -38.93
C LYS A 196 -19.39 -15.62 -38.54
N TYR A 197 -18.51 -15.75 -39.54
CA TYR A 197 -17.09 -15.97 -39.31
C TYR A 197 -16.39 -14.66 -38.87
N GLN A 198 -16.68 -14.22 -37.66
CA GLN A 198 -16.17 -13.00 -37.02
C GLN A 198 -16.01 -13.24 -35.52
N SER A 199 -14.90 -12.80 -34.92
CA SER A 199 -14.60 -13.02 -33.48
C SER A 199 -15.72 -12.61 -32.54
N SER A 200 -16.38 -11.47 -32.80
CA SER A 200 -17.52 -11.00 -32.00
C SER A 200 -18.74 -11.94 -32.05
N SER A 201 -18.93 -12.65 -33.16
CA SER A 201 -19.99 -13.65 -33.29
C SER A 201 -19.60 -14.97 -32.62
N CYS A 202 -18.31 -15.34 -32.66
CA CYS A 202 -17.77 -16.47 -31.91
C CYS A 202 -18.01 -16.29 -30.40
N PHE A 203 -17.62 -15.15 -29.83
CA PHE A 203 -17.80 -14.86 -28.40
C PHE A 203 -19.27 -14.89 -27.97
N ARG A 204 -20.18 -14.34 -28.78
CA ARG A 204 -21.63 -14.34 -28.45
C ARG A 204 -22.22 -15.75 -28.32
N CYS A 205 -21.76 -16.70 -29.13
CA CYS A 205 -22.25 -18.09 -29.10
C CYS A 205 -21.42 -18.97 -28.16
N HIS A 206 -20.11 -18.71 -28.04
CA HIS A 206 -19.15 -19.45 -27.21
C HIS A 206 -18.52 -18.54 -26.14
N PRO A 207 -19.30 -18.01 -25.18
CA PRO A 207 -18.81 -17.04 -24.20
C PRO A 207 -17.80 -17.62 -23.20
N ARG A 208 -17.67 -18.95 -23.16
CA ARG A 208 -16.74 -19.66 -22.27
C ARG A 208 -15.55 -20.29 -22.99
N GLY A 209 -15.35 -19.98 -24.28
CA GLY A 209 -14.27 -20.56 -25.07
C GLY A 209 -14.33 -22.08 -25.22
N ARG A 210 -15.49 -22.71 -24.98
CA ARG A 210 -15.71 -24.14 -25.19
C ARG A 210 -16.40 -24.36 -26.52
N GLU A 211 -15.71 -25.11 -27.37
CA GLU A 211 -16.18 -25.77 -28.58
C GLU A 211 -16.92 -27.07 -28.27
#